data_AF-A0A1Y1N645-F1
#
_entry.id   AF-A0A1Y1N645-F1
#
_cell.length_a   1.000
_cell.length_b   1.000
_cell.length_c   1.000
_cell.angle_alpha   90.00
_cell.angle_beta   90.00
_cell.angle_gamma   90.00
#
_symmetry.space_group_name_H-M   'P 1'
#
loop_
_entity.id
_entity.type
_entity.pdbx_description
1 polymer ?
#
loop_
_entity_poly.entity_id
_entity_poly.type
_entity_poly.pdbx_seq_one_letter_code
_entity_poly.pdbx_strand_id
1 'polypeptide(L)'
;EYIEGYKISEVKKLISNGFDLADINKKLFEAFGEQIFQTGFVHADPHSGNVIIRKNGKDAQLVLLDHGLYETISERDRTSLSCMWKAIVLQDHDQMRKYSKELGVDDYVMFAEILTQTPLKRTNFKLTTRVTEEDVSYMKEFAAKRFDMVMSVLKHIPPSLLLVLR
;
A
#
# COMPACT_ATOMS: atom_id res chain seq x y z
N GLU A 1 -0.21 27.33 -6.01
CA GLU A 1 -0.22 27.93 -4.66
C GLU A 1 1.05 27.49 -3.93
N TYR A 2 1.65 28.34 -3.10
CA TYR A 2 2.73 27.92 -2.19
C TYR A 2 2.11 27.30 -0.94
N ILE A 3 2.57 26.11 -0.54
CA ILE A 3 2.04 25.41 0.63
C ILE A 3 3.04 25.53 1.78
N GLU A 4 2.66 26.26 2.82
CA GLU A 4 3.38 26.28 4.08
C GLU A 4 2.98 25.07 4.94
N GLY A 5 3.98 24.36 5.48
CA GLY A 5 3.79 23.20 6.35
C GLY A 5 5.08 22.42 6.57
N TYR A 6 4.96 21.23 7.17
CA TYR A 6 6.05 20.31 7.45
C TYR A 6 5.95 19.09 6.57
N LYS A 7 7.06 18.52 6.10
CA LYS A 7 7.02 17.23 5.41
C LYS A 7 6.56 16.15 6.38
N ILE A 8 5.82 15.15 5.90
CA ILE A 8 5.34 14.05 6.75
C ILE A 8 6.50 13.27 7.41
N SER A 9 7.69 13.27 6.79
CA SER A 9 8.91 12.65 7.33
C SER A 9 9.57 13.45 8.47
N GLU A 10 9.20 14.71 8.69
CA GLU A 10 9.78 15.58 9.72
C GLU A 10 9.10 15.36 11.09
N VAL A 11 9.06 14.11 11.56
CA VAL A 11 8.34 13.68 12.78
C VAL A 11 8.65 14.54 14.00
N LYS A 12 9.93 14.90 14.23
CA LYS A 12 10.33 15.74 15.35
C LYS A 12 9.69 17.14 15.29
N LYS A 13 9.61 17.73 14.09
CA LYS A 13 8.98 19.05 13.90
C LYS A 13 7.46 18.96 14.06
N LEU A 14 6.84 17.87 13.60
CA LEU A 14 5.41 17.66 13.78
C LEU A 14 5.05 17.60 15.27
N ILE A 15 5.78 16.80 16.05
CA ILE A 15 5.57 16.70 17.50
C ILE A 15 5.81 18.06 18.17
N SER A 16 6.92 18.74 17.88
CA SER A 16 7.24 20.03 18.53
C SER A 16 6.24 21.13 18.21
N ASN A 17 5.51 21.01 17.09
CA ASN A 17 4.47 21.97 16.69
C ASN A 17 3.05 21.55 17.12
N GLY A 18 2.94 20.50 17.94
CA GLY A 18 1.69 20.08 18.56
C GLY A 18 0.76 19.28 17.63
N PHE A 19 1.29 18.64 16.60
CA PHE A 19 0.51 17.71 15.79
C PHE A 19 0.36 16.35 16.50
N ASP A 20 -0.84 15.77 16.39
CA ASP A 20 -1.08 14.39 16.77
C ASP A 20 -0.71 13.45 15.61
N LEU A 21 0.30 12.61 15.82
CA LEU A 21 0.75 11.64 14.82
C LEU A 21 -0.29 10.56 14.54
N ALA A 22 -1.14 10.22 15.52
CA ALA A 22 -2.21 9.25 15.32
C ALA A 22 -3.28 9.79 14.37
N ASP A 23 -3.65 11.07 14.53
CA ASP A 23 -4.56 11.78 13.62
C ASP A 23 -3.99 11.87 12.20
N ILE A 24 -2.72 12.25 12.05
CA ILE A 24 -2.05 12.29 10.74
C ILE A 24 -2.06 10.92 10.07
N ASN A 25 -1.68 9.88 10.80
CA ASN A 25 -1.67 8.51 10.26
C ASN A 25 -3.07 8.08 9.84
N LYS A 26 -4.09 8.33 10.68
CA LYS A 26 -5.48 8.00 10.36
C LYS A 26 -5.91 8.67 9.04
N LYS A 27 -5.69 9.98 8.91
CA LYS A 27 -6.03 10.73 7.69
C LYS A 27 -5.27 10.22 6.48
N LEU A 28 -4.02 9.79 6.66
CA LEU A 28 -3.21 9.25 5.57
C LEU A 28 -3.82 7.94 5.06
N PHE A 29 -4.16 7.04 5.99
CA PHE A 29 -4.83 5.78 5.66
C PHE A 29 -6.20 6.00 5.03
N GLU A 30 -7.00 6.93 5.54
CA GLU A 30 -8.31 7.26 4.99
C GLU A 30 -8.19 7.83 3.57
N ALA A 31 -7.29 8.81 3.35
CA ALA A 31 -7.12 9.44 2.05
C ALA A 31 -6.67 8.45 0.97
N PHE A 32 -5.64 7.63 1.23
CA PHE A 32 -5.17 6.65 0.26
C PHE A 32 -6.09 5.43 0.15
N GLY A 33 -6.71 5.02 1.25
CA GLY A 33 -7.71 3.95 1.25
C GLY A 33 -8.94 4.31 0.42
N GLU A 34 -9.43 5.54 0.54
CA GLU A 34 -10.53 6.06 -0.29
C GLU A 34 -10.13 6.11 -1.77
N GLN A 35 -8.92 6.60 -2.08
CA GLN A 35 -8.40 6.60 -3.45
C GLN A 35 -8.33 5.19 -4.05
N ILE A 36 -7.76 4.22 -3.33
CA ILE A 36 -7.53 2.87 -3.85
C ILE A 36 -8.82 2.06 -3.92
N PHE A 37 -9.66 2.11 -2.88
CA PHE A 37 -10.78 1.18 -2.74
C PHE A 37 -12.15 1.79 -3.04
N GLN A 38 -12.32 3.12 -2.98
CA GLN A 38 -13.60 3.76 -3.23
C GLN A 38 -13.63 4.46 -4.59
N THR A 39 -12.80 5.49 -4.80
CA THR A 39 -12.85 6.33 -6.00
C THR A 39 -12.13 5.68 -7.18
N GLY A 40 -11.02 5.00 -6.91
CA GLY A 40 -10.10 4.47 -7.91
C GLY A 40 -9.20 5.48 -8.57
N PHE A 41 -9.26 6.74 -8.19
CA PHE A 41 -8.36 7.78 -8.67
C PHE A 41 -7.20 7.92 -7.69
N VAL A 42 -6.08 7.27 -8.00
CA VAL A 42 -4.99 7.04 -7.05
C VAL A 42 -3.79 7.90 -7.40
N HIS A 43 -3.31 8.65 -6.41
CA HIS A 43 -2.01 9.27 -6.46
C HIS A 43 -0.93 8.18 -6.37
N ALA A 44 -0.32 7.86 -7.50
CA ALA A 44 0.55 6.70 -7.67
C ALA A 44 2.00 6.91 -7.15
N ASP A 45 2.34 8.12 -6.69
CA ASP A 45 3.64 8.42 -6.06
C ASP A 45 3.54 9.07 -4.67
N PRO A 46 3.00 8.38 -3.65
CA PRO A 46 2.79 8.94 -2.32
C PRO A 46 4.07 8.97 -1.46
N HIS A 47 5.22 9.30 -2.06
CA HIS A 47 6.48 9.36 -1.32
C HIS A 47 6.44 10.48 -0.27
N SER A 48 7.22 10.36 0.80
CA SER A 48 7.19 11.33 1.92
C SER A 48 7.49 12.80 1.52
N GLY A 49 8.13 13.03 0.38
CA GLY A 49 8.32 14.37 -0.19
C GLY A 49 7.07 15.01 -0.82
N ASN A 50 6.05 14.22 -1.17
CA ASN A 50 4.82 14.65 -1.83
C ASN A 50 3.68 14.85 -0.84
N VAL A 51 3.96 14.74 0.46
CA VAL A 51 2.98 14.90 1.52
C VAL A 51 3.45 15.95 2.51
N ILE A 52 2.76 17.08 2.53
CA ILE A 52 2.93 18.13 3.52
C ILE A 52 1.80 18.05 4.54
N ILE A 53 2.14 18.26 5.81
CA ILE A 53 1.21 18.45 6.91
C ILE A 53 1.18 19.93 7.26
N ARG A 54 -0.01 20.52 7.28
CA ARG A 54 -0.23 21.87 7.80
C ARG A 54 -1.38 21.89 8.80
N LYS A 55 -1.49 22.98 9.57
CA LYS A 55 -2.62 23.17 10.47
C LYS A 55 -3.83 23.67 9.69
N ASN A 56 -5.00 23.10 9.98
CA ASN A 56 -6.29 23.64 9.63
C ASN A 56 -7.09 23.82 10.94
N GLY A 57 -7.00 25.00 11.53
CA GLY A 57 -7.50 25.23 12.89
C GLY A 57 -6.75 24.38 13.91
N LYS A 58 -7.48 23.47 14.58
CA LYS A 58 -6.90 22.53 15.55
C LYS A 58 -6.45 21.21 14.93
N ASP A 59 -6.85 20.94 13.69
CA ASP A 59 -6.66 19.65 13.04
C ASP A 59 -5.45 19.66 12.10
N ALA A 60 -4.84 18.50 11.91
CA ALA A 60 -3.88 18.30 10.83
C ALA A 60 -4.60 18.24 9.48
N GLN A 61 -4.06 18.92 8.47
CA GLN A 61 -4.47 18.77 7.08
C GLN A 61 -3.33 18.16 6.28
N LEU A 62 -3.64 17.08 5.55
CA LEU A 62 -2.77 16.51 4.53
C LEU A 62 -2.87 17.33 3.25
N VAL A 63 -1.73 17.68 2.69
CA VAL A 63 -1.61 18.30 1.38
C VAL A 63 -0.76 17.39 0.51
N LEU A 64 -1.39 16.82 -0.51
CA LEU A 64 -0.70 16.07 -1.56
C LEU A 64 -0.08 17.07 -2.54
N LEU A 65 1.18 16.84 -2.88
CA LEU A 65 1.92 17.57 -3.90
C LEU A 65 2.20 16.65 -5.07
N ASP A 66 2.71 17.23 -6.15
CA ASP A 66 3.08 16.51 -7.37
C ASP A 66 1.96 15.64 -7.93
N HIS A 67 1.02 16.32 -8.58
CA HIS A 67 -0.10 15.68 -9.25
C HIS A 67 0.24 15.09 -10.63
N GLY A 68 1.54 14.84 -10.90
CA GLY A 68 2.01 14.36 -12.20
C GLY A 68 1.74 12.88 -12.47
N LEU A 69 1.52 12.06 -11.43
CA LEU A 69 1.33 10.63 -11.55
C LEU A 69 0.06 10.14 -10.84
N TYR A 70 -1.00 10.01 -11.63
CA TYR A 70 -2.27 9.42 -11.21
C TYR A 70 -2.60 8.19 -12.03
N GLU A 71 -3.21 7.22 -11.37
CA GLU A 71 -3.78 6.05 -12.01
C GLU A 71 -5.29 5.96 -11.74
N THR A 72 -5.99 5.37 -12.70
CA THR A 72 -7.42 5.05 -12.54
C THR A 72 -7.60 3.55 -12.52
N ILE A 73 -8.01 3.02 -11.39
CA ILE A 73 -8.32 1.59 -11.22
C ILE A 73 -9.80 1.38 -11.49
N SER A 74 -10.16 0.37 -12.27
CA SER A 74 -11.56 0.04 -12.54
C SER A 74 -12.29 -0.44 -11.27
N GLU A 75 -13.60 -0.20 -11.15
CA GLU A 75 -14.39 -0.68 -10.00
C GLU A 75 -14.27 -2.20 -9.81
N ARG A 76 -14.20 -2.95 -10.91
CA ARG A 76 -13.97 -4.40 -10.90
C ARG A 76 -12.65 -4.73 -10.21
N ASP A 77 -11.54 -4.15 -10.66
CA ASP A 77 -10.22 -4.47 -10.13
C ASP A 77 -10.09 -4.01 -8.67
N ARG A 78 -10.68 -2.86 -8.31
CA ARG A 78 -10.75 -2.40 -6.91
C ARG A 78 -11.49 -3.40 -6.03
N THR A 79 -12.64 -3.88 -6.49
CA THR A 79 -13.44 -4.87 -5.75
C THR A 79 -12.67 -6.18 -5.57
N SER A 80 -12.07 -6.70 -6.65
CA SER A 80 -11.26 -7.92 -6.57
C SER A 80 -10.05 -7.72 -5.65
N LEU A 81 -9.39 -6.56 -5.68
CA LEU A 81 -8.27 -6.24 -4.78
C LEU A 81 -8.71 -6.14 -3.32
N SER A 82 -9.83 -5.48 -3.02
CA SER A 82 -10.40 -5.43 -1.66
C SER A 82 -10.74 -6.82 -1.14
N CYS A 83 -11.34 -7.66 -1.98
CA CYS A 83 -11.67 -9.03 -1.61
C CYS A 83 -10.43 -9.92 -1.46
N MET A 84 -9.39 -9.70 -2.27
CA MET A 84 -8.08 -10.35 -2.11
C MET A 84 -7.46 -10.01 -0.74
N TRP A 85 -7.40 -8.73 -0.37
CA TRP A 85 -6.93 -8.30 0.95
C TRP A 85 -7.72 -8.91 2.10
N LYS A 86 -9.06 -8.92 1.99
CA LYS A 86 -9.93 -9.57 2.97
C LYS A 86 -9.61 -11.06 3.10
N ALA A 87 -9.42 -11.76 1.98
CA ALA A 87 -9.10 -13.18 1.97
C ALA A 87 -7.74 -13.46 2.64
N ILE A 88 -6.72 -12.64 2.35
CA ILE A 88 -5.39 -12.71 2.99
C ILE A 88 -5.53 -12.59 4.52
N VAL A 89 -6.23 -11.57 5.00
CA VAL A 89 -6.42 -11.32 6.44
C VAL A 89 -7.14 -12.48 7.12
N LEU A 90 -8.14 -13.06 6.44
CA LEU A 90 -8.91 -14.19 6.95
C LEU A 90 -8.25 -15.55 6.70
N GLN A 91 -7.08 -15.59 6.05
CA GLN A 91 -6.41 -16.82 5.60
C GLN A 91 -7.32 -17.73 4.75
N ASP A 92 -8.25 -17.14 4.00
CA ASP A 92 -9.18 -17.87 3.14
C ASP A 92 -8.54 -18.14 1.78
N HIS A 93 -7.90 -19.31 1.66
CA HIS A 93 -7.15 -19.71 0.46
C HIS A 93 -8.04 -19.87 -0.79
N ASP A 94 -9.31 -20.25 -0.63
CA ASP A 94 -10.24 -20.41 -1.75
C ASP A 94 -10.61 -19.05 -2.33
N GLN A 95 -10.90 -18.07 -1.47
CA GLN A 95 -11.16 -16.71 -1.88
C GLN A 95 -9.89 -16.03 -2.43
N MET A 96 -8.71 -16.26 -1.83
CA MET A 96 -7.46 -15.75 -2.40
C MET A 96 -7.26 -16.24 -3.83
N ARG A 97 -7.46 -17.54 -4.08
CA ARG A 97 -7.37 -18.11 -5.43
C ARG A 97 -8.35 -17.46 -6.40
N LYS A 98 -9.60 -17.27 -5.98
CA LYS A 98 -10.64 -16.64 -6.80
C LYS A 98 -10.25 -15.22 -7.21
N TYR A 99 -9.95 -14.35 -6.24
CA TYR A 99 -9.71 -12.92 -6.51
C TYR A 99 -8.34 -12.67 -7.14
N SER A 100 -7.35 -13.51 -6.85
CA SER A 100 -6.08 -13.51 -7.59
C SER A 100 -6.32 -13.76 -9.08
N LYS A 101 -7.14 -14.76 -9.42
CA LYS A 101 -7.47 -15.06 -10.82
C LYS A 101 -8.28 -13.96 -11.49
N GLU A 102 -9.19 -13.31 -10.77
CA GLU A 102 -9.91 -12.14 -11.29
C GLU A 102 -8.97 -10.98 -11.62
N LEU A 103 -7.87 -10.85 -10.88
CA LEU A 103 -6.76 -9.93 -11.10
C LEU A 103 -5.68 -10.48 -12.04
N GLY A 104 -5.96 -11.56 -12.77
CA GLY A 104 -5.07 -12.13 -13.79
C GLY A 104 -3.94 -12.99 -13.27
N VAL A 105 -3.81 -13.22 -11.95
CA VAL A 105 -2.68 -13.94 -11.38
C VAL A 105 -3.08 -15.35 -10.95
N ASP A 106 -2.44 -16.37 -11.53
CA ASP A 106 -2.70 -17.78 -11.17
C ASP A 106 -2.03 -18.18 -9.85
N ASP A 107 -0.82 -17.69 -9.58
CA ASP A 107 -0.10 -17.96 -8.33
C ASP A 107 -0.54 -16.99 -7.22
N TYR A 108 -1.69 -17.31 -6.62
CA TYR A 108 -2.27 -16.51 -5.55
C TYR A 108 -1.39 -16.43 -4.28
N VAL A 109 -0.52 -17.43 -4.05
CA VAL A 109 0.38 -17.42 -2.90
C VAL A 109 1.48 -16.40 -3.14
N MET A 110 2.11 -16.43 -4.31
CA MET A 110 3.08 -15.41 -4.69
C MET A 110 2.47 -14.02 -4.69
N PHE A 111 1.24 -13.90 -5.22
CA PHE A 111 0.56 -12.62 -5.25
C PHE A 111 0.30 -12.09 -3.84
N ALA A 112 -0.20 -12.93 -2.93
CA ALA A 112 -0.37 -12.57 -1.52
C ALA A 112 0.97 -12.15 -0.89
N GLU A 113 2.05 -12.90 -1.13
CA GLU A 113 3.38 -12.59 -0.59
C GLU A 113 3.94 -11.26 -1.13
N ILE A 114 3.68 -10.91 -2.40
CA ILE A 114 4.01 -9.59 -2.97
C ILE A 114 3.20 -8.49 -2.29
N LEU A 115 1.88 -8.67 -2.18
CA LEU A 115 0.97 -7.69 -1.56
C LEU A 115 1.34 -7.41 -0.09
N THR A 116 1.67 -8.45 0.68
CA THR A 116 1.96 -8.34 2.11
C THR A 116 3.43 -8.09 2.42
N GLN A 117 4.30 -8.15 1.41
CA GLN A 117 5.76 -8.10 1.55
C GLN A 117 6.30 -9.05 2.64
N THR A 118 5.62 -10.18 2.83
CA THR A 118 5.82 -11.11 3.96
C THR A 118 5.43 -12.53 3.52
N PRO A 119 6.17 -13.58 3.91
CA PRO A 119 5.81 -14.95 3.57
C PRO A 119 4.49 -15.42 4.19
N LEU A 120 3.63 -16.03 3.37
CA LEU A 120 2.31 -16.52 3.79
C LEU A 120 2.41 -17.82 4.62
N LYS A 121 3.46 -18.62 4.39
CA LYS A 121 3.63 -19.96 5.01
C LYS A 121 4.13 -19.95 6.47
N ARG A 122 4.35 -18.79 7.09
CA ARG A 122 4.66 -18.76 8.53
C ARG A 122 3.38 -19.08 9.31
N THR A 123 3.42 -20.13 10.13
CA THR A 123 2.30 -20.71 10.90
C THR A 123 1.60 -19.76 11.89
N ASN A 124 1.95 -18.48 11.89
CA ASN A 124 1.29 -17.40 12.60
C ASN A 124 1.43 -16.11 11.78
N PHE A 125 0.78 -16.03 10.60
CA PHE A 125 0.74 -14.79 9.82
C PHE A 125 0.19 -13.67 10.72
N LYS A 126 1.08 -12.78 11.14
CA LYS A 126 0.76 -11.54 11.84
C LYS A 126 1.30 -10.42 10.96
N LEU A 127 0.43 -9.47 10.59
CA LEU A 127 0.85 -8.20 10.03
C LEU A 127 1.62 -7.45 11.13
N THR A 128 2.96 -7.56 11.11
CA THR A 128 3.81 -6.86 12.07
C THR A 128 4.05 -5.44 11.60
N THR A 129 4.14 -4.49 12.52
CA THR A 129 4.45 -3.08 12.22
C THR A 129 5.94 -2.82 12.04
N ARG A 130 6.79 -3.85 12.20
CA ARG A 130 8.24 -3.77 12.10
C ARG A 130 8.76 -4.95 11.27
N VAL A 131 9.50 -4.61 10.22
CA VAL A 131 10.31 -5.54 9.45
C VAL A 131 11.57 -5.86 10.26
N THR A 132 11.81 -7.13 10.57
CA THR A 132 13.02 -7.57 11.28
C THR A 132 14.18 -7.80 10.31
N GLU A 133 15.42 -7.90 10.82
CA GLU A 133 16.57 -8.26 9.98
C GLU A 133 16.41 -9.63 9.31
N GLU A 134 15.74 -10.57 9.98
CA GLU A 134 15.38 -11.86 9.41
C GLU A 134 14.40 -11.70 8.24
N ASP A 135 13.41 -10.81 8.36
CA ASP A 135 12.48 -10.51 7.27
C ASP A 135 13.20 -9.85 6.08
N VAL A 136 14.14 -8.92 6.33
CA VAL A 136 14.96 -8.31 5.27
C VAL A 136 15.83 -9.35 4.57
N SER A 137 16.48 -10.23 5.32
CA SER A 137 17.30 -11.31 4.75
C SER A 137 16.46 -12.27 3.91
N TYR A 138 15.29 -12.67 4.45
CA TYR A 138 14.32 -13.47 3.74
C TYR A 138 13.85 -12.79 2.45
N MET A 139 13.49 -11.51 2.49
CA MET A 139 13.01 -10.77 1.32
C MET A 139 14.10 -10.62 0.24
N LYS A 140 15.38 -10.47 0.63
CA LYS A 140 16.51 -10.49 -0.32
C LYS A 140 16.67 -11.85 -0.98
N GLU A 141 16.61 -12.93 -0.21
CA GLU A 141 16.70 -14.29 -0.73
C GLU A 141 15.48 -14.66 -1.59
N PHE A 142 14.29 -14.21 -1.16
CA PHE A 142 13.05 -14.32 -1.90
C PHE A 142 13.14 -13.61 -3.24
N ALA A 143 13.55 -12.34 -3.27
CA ALA A 143 13.72 -11.58 -4.50
C ALA A 143 14.74 -12.24 -5.44
N ALA A 144 15.88 -12.72 -4.93
CA ALA A 144 16.90 -13.36 -5.74
C ALA A 144 16.47 -14.72 -6.30
N LYS A 145 15.77 -15.54 -5.50
CA LYS A 145 15.36 -16.91 -5.91
C LYS A 145 14.04 -16.94 -6.66
N ARG A 146 13.22 -15.89 -6.54
CA ARG A 146 11.85 -15.84 -7.07
C ARG A 146 11.64 -14.68 -8.04
N PHE A 147 12.69 -14.01 -8.48
CA PHE A 147 12.61 -12.88 -9.41
C PHE A 147 11.72 -13.18 -10.62
N ASP A 148 11.95 -14.33 -11.28
CA ASP A 148 11.18 -14.73 -12.47
C ASP A 148 9.69 -14.93 -12.15
N MET A 149 9.37 -15.46 -10.97
CA MET A 149 7.99 -15.66 -10.53
C MET A 149 7.32 -14.33 -10.17
N VAL A 150 8.04 -13.42 -9.50
CA VAL A 150 7.57 -12.06 -9.22
C VAL A 150 7.29 -11.33 -10.53
N MET A 151 8.22 -11.40 -11.50
CA MET A 151 8.04 -10.80 -12.82
C MET A 151 6.88 -11.44 -13.58
N SER A 152 6.64 -12.74 -13.41
CA SER A 152 5.46 -13.41 -13.97
C SER A 152 4.17 -12.81 -13.40
N VAL A 153 4.07 -12.66 -12.07
CA VAL A 153 2.89 -12.03 -11.44
C VAL A 153 2.69 -10.60 -11.94
N LEU A 154 3.75 -9.78 -11.93
CA LEU A 154 3.67 -8.38 -12.37
C LEU A 154 3.26 -8.22 -13.84
N LYS A 155 3.57 -9.19 -14.71
CA LYS A 155 3.13 -9.16 -16.12
C LYS A 155 1.63 -9.40 -16.31
N HIS A 156 0.97 -10.08 -15.37
CA HIS A 156 -0.42 -10.49 -15.54
C HIS A 156 -1.41 -9.63 -14.75
N ILE A 157 -0.96 -8.90 -13.73
CA ILE A 157 -1.85 -7.97 -13.01
C ILE A 157 -2.34 -6.83 -13.93
N PRO A 158 -3.52 -6.25 -13.64
CA PRO A 158 -3.96 -5.02 -14.31
C PRO A 158 -2.86 -3.95 -14.27
N PRO A 159 -2.51 -3.31 -15.40
CA PRO A 159 -1.45 -2.31 -15.44
C PRO A 159 -1.68 -1.14 -14.47
N SER A 160 -2.94 -0.77 -14.23
CA SER A 160 -3.35 0.27 -13.27
C SER A 160 -2.96 -0.05 -11.82
N LEU A 161 -2.70 -1.32 -11.49
CA LEU A 161 -2.25 -1.74 -10.16
C LEU A 161 -0.73 -1.75 -10.00
N LEU A 162 0.05 -1.73 -11.09
CA LEU A 162 1.51 -1.79 -11.02
C LEU A 162 2.11 -0.64 -10.21
N LEU A 163 1.54 0.56 -10.34
CA LEU A 163 2.02 1.74 -9.61
C LEU A 163 1.50 1.80 -8.16
N VAL A 164 0.48 1.02 -7.83
CA VAL A 164 -0.08 0.94 -6.47
C VAL A 164 0.65 -0.11 -5.62
N LEU A 165 1.22 -1.13 -6.24
CA LEU A 165 1.86 -2.27 -5.56
C LEU A 165 3.38 -2.12 -5.36
N ARG A 166 3.90 -0.89 -5.40
CA ARG A 166 5.34 -0.60 -5.28
C ARG A 166 5.92 -0.80 -3.88
#